data_AF-A0AAJ1H6T9-F1
#
_entry.id   AF-A0AAJ1H6T9-F1
#
_cell.length_a   1.000
_cell.length_b   1.000
_cell.length_c   1.000
_cell.angle_alpha   90.00
_cell.angle_beta   90.00
_cell.angle_gamma   90.00
#
_symmetry.space_group_name_H-M   'P 1'
#
loop_
_entity.id
_entity.type
_entity.pdbx_description
1 polymer ?
#
loop_
_entity_poly.entity_id
_entity_poly.type
_entity_poly.pdbx_seq_one_letter_code
_entity_poly.pdbx_strand_id
1 'polypeptide(L)'
;MTDTPTDQTAPTIDAREALQRFEQLEQALHRPYLTYASLPGDDGAPQEESLVVAAHARDTVQRAERYIQDTGLDPDQVYFDPIVTVPLPKYREDDDGAVRFGAPNAAAYWHPLAWLPERQAMPLTYVERDDDADPDDEGIEVQETDAEWALRLAFELTATGLYNPASGWVDVLALHDVRIDTPAGLARVEAWVAGGADTVLDRIDLEPYFAAADALYDDEWALDRVGQTFLAYQSAAWHVAAHTLADDLAEASAAVRSADGLAAVVFRTAAVASQFLRDLPPLDARDELTPAERLDEIGACIDPEEHAPTPDVVQRAATDLAAELERVRSAFDTAETDLEASERAAAADLEHIFEGATK
;
A
#
# COMPACT_ATOMS: atom_id res chain seq x y z
N MET A 1 -23.22 -15.24 34.35
CA MET A 1 -23.10 -16.20 33.25
C MET A 1 -22.44 -15.42 32.14
N THR A 2 -21.12 -15.51 32.09
CA THR A 2 -20.29 -14.98 31.01
C THR A 2 -20.33 -16.05 29.92
N ASP A 3 -21.03 -15.77 28.82
CA ASP A 3 -21.00 -16.61 27.64
C ASP A 3 -19.59 -16.54 27.07
N THR A 4 -18.88 -17.67 27.16
CA THR A 4 -17.59 -17.84 26.49
C THR A 4 -17.87 -17.83 24.98
N PRO A 5 -17.20 -16.97 24.19
CA PRO A 5 -17.36 -16.99 22.74
C PRO A 5 -16.99 -18.38 22.23
N THR A 6 -17.88 -18.95 21.42
CA THR A 6 -17.69 -20.28 20.86
C THR A 6 -16.62 -20.16 19.80
N ASP A 7 -15.49 -20.81 20.03
CA ASP A 7 -14.36 -20.97 19.13
C ASP A 7 -14.85 -21.52 17.78
N GLN A 8 -15.17 -20.62 16.84
CA GLN A 8 -15.49 -20.96 15.46
C GLN A 8 -14.16 -21.16 14.75
N THR A 9 -13.68 -22.40 14.80
CA THR A 9 -12.56 -22.83 13.97
C THR A 9 -12.96 -22.65 12.50
N ALA A 10 -12.23 -21.79 11.80
CA ALA A 10 -12.40 -21.56 10.37
C ALA A 10 -12.32 -22.91 9.62
N PRO A 11 -13.11 -23.12 8.56
CA PRO A 11 -13.06 -24.36 7.80
C PRO A 11 -11.66 -24.57 7.21
N THR A 12 -10.96 -25.61 7.67
CA THR A 12 -9.63 -25.97 7.15
C THR A 12 -9.75 -26.38 5.68
N ILE A 13 -9.23 -25.57 4.77
CA ILE A 13 -9.12 -25.89 3.34
C ILE A 13 -7.88 -26.78 3.14
N ASP A 14 -8.02 -27.88 2.40
CA ASP A 14 -6.86 -28.74 2.06
C ASP A 14 -5.99 -28.03 0.99
N ALA A 15 -4.66 -28.18 1.07
CA ALA A 15 -3.68 -27.57 0.17
C ALA A 15 -3.96 -27.84 -1.33
N ARG A 16 -4.61 -28.97 -1.65
CA ARG A 16 -5.05 -29.27 -3.01
C ARG A 16 -6.14 -28.31 -3.51
N GLU A 17 -7.08 -27.94 -2.65
CA GLU A 17 -8.13 -26.99 -2.97
C GLU A 17 -7.56 -25.57 -3.08
N ALA A 18 -6.60 -25.21 -2.22
CA ALA A 18 -5.83 -23.96 -2.34
C ALA A 18 -5.18 -23.83 -3.74
N LEU A 19 -4.44 -24.86 -4.18
CA LEU A 19 -3.82 -24.89 -5.52
C LEU A 19 -4.83 -24.74 -6.67
N GLN A 20 -6.00 -25.37 -6.54
CA GLN A 20 -7.06 -25.23 -7.56
C GLN A 20 -7.61 -23.81 -7.66
N ARG A 21 -7.65 -23.06 -6.55
CA ARG A 21 -8.06 -21.66 -6.55
C ARG A 21 -7.02 -20.77 -7.20
N PHE A 22 -5.73 -21.00 -6.96
CA PHE A 22 -4.67 -20.29 -7.66
C PHE A 22 -4.74 -20.48 -9.19
N GLU A 23 -4.98 -21.70 -9.66
CA GLU A 23 -5.18 -21.97 -11.10
C GLU A 23 -6.41 -21.24 -11.68
N GLN A 24 -7.47 -21.03 -10.88
CA GLN A 24 -8.65 -20.26 -11.30
C GLN A 24 -8.34 -18.77 -11.42
N LEU A 25 -7.57 -18.21 -10.48
CA LEU A 25 -7.13 -16.81 -10.55
C LEU A 25 -6.28 -16.56 -11.79
N GLU A 26 -5.33 -17.46 -12.11
CA GLU A 26 -4.53 -17.33 -13.34
C GLU A 26 -5.37 -17.24 -14.62
N GLN A 27 -6.51 -17.93 -14.67
CA GLN A 27 -7.42 -17.86 -15.83
C GLN A 27 -8.22 -16.55 -15.87
N ALA A 28 -8.41 -15.91 -14.72
CA ALA A 28 -9.09 -14.62 -14.59
C ALA A 28 -8.16 -13.41 -14.75
N LEU A 29 -6.84 -13.63 -14.69
CA LEU A 29 -5.79 -12.65 -14.98
C LEU A 29 -5.74 -12.32 -16.48
N HIS A 30 -6.79 -11.75 -17.05
CA HIS A 30 -6.77 -11.27 -18.43
C HIS A 30 -7.71 -10.08 -18.62
N ARG A 31 -7.26 -8.89 -18.20
CA ARG A 31 -7.66 -7.62 -18.83
C ARG A 31 -6.84 -6.40 -18.38
N PRO A 32 -6.44 -5.51 -19.31
CA PRO A 32 -5.72 -4.28 -19.02
C PRO A 32 -6.69 -3.13 -18.64
N TYR A 33 -7.61 -3.37 -17.70
CA TYR A 33 -8.43 -2.28 -17.16
C TYR A 33 -7.72 -1.67 -15.97
N LEU A 34 -7.44 -0.37 -16.06
CA LEU A 34 -6.98 0.47 -14.96
C LEU A 34 -5.83 -0.18 -14.17
N THR A 35 -4.72 -0.47 -14.84
CA THR A 35 -3.48 -0.76 -14.12
C THR A 35 -3.05 0.51 -13.41
N TYR A 36 -3.53 0.71 -12.19
CA TYR A 36 -2.88 1.62 -11.25
C TYR A 36 -1.43 1.18 -11.07
N ALA A 37 -1.16 -0.12 -11.22
CA ALA A 37 0.14 -0.76 -11.05
C ALA A 37 1.00 -0.89 -12.32
N SER A 38 0.72 -0.17 -13.42
CA SER A 38 1.63 -0.22 -14.58
C SER A 38 1.56 1.06 -15.38
N LEU A 39 2.57 1.92 -15.20
CA LEU A 39 2.94 2.88 -16.24
C LEU A 39 3.64 2.10 -17.37
N PRO A 40 3.45 2.49 -18.64
CA PRO A 40 4.20 1.85 -19.72
C PRO A 40 5.70 2.05 -19.49
N GLY A 41 6.46 0.95 -19.48
CA GLY A 41 7.92 1.02 -19.42
C GLY A 41 8.50 1.72 -20.65
N ASP A 42 9.77 2.12 -20.58
CA ASP A 42 10.48 2.82 -21.67
C ASP A 42 10.47 2.07 -23.02
N ASP A 43 10.26 0.75 -23.00
CA ASP A 43 10.18 -0.12 -24.18
C ASP A 43 8.74 -0.52 -24.56
N GLY A 44 7.74 -0.06 -23.80
CA GLY A 44 6.33 -0.40 -23.98
C GLY A 44 5.93 -1.80 -23.48
N ALA A 45 6.83 -2.54 -22.83
CA ALA A 45 6.47 -3.76 -22.11
C ALA A 45 5.78 -3.39 -20.77
N PRO A 46 4.83 -4.22 -20.28
CA PRO A 46 4.33 -4.06 -18.92
C PRO A 46 5.49 -4.28 -17.95
N GLN A 47 5.79 -3.27 -17.15
CA GLN A 47 6.79 -3.38 -16.10
C GLN A 47 6.22 -4.26 -14.98
N GLU A 48 6.98 -5.27 -14.55
CA GLU A 48 6.65 -6.01 -13.33
C GLU A 48 6.71 -5.02 -12.17
N GLU A 49 5.58 -4.81 -11.49
CA GLU A 49 5.50 -3.87 -10.38
C GLU A 49 5.15 -4.59 -9.09
N SER A 50 6.01 -4.46 -8.09
CA SER A 50 5.76 -4.95 -6.74
C SER A 50 4.64 -4.14 -6.07
N LEU A 51 3.82 -4.77 -5.20
CA LEU A 51 2.91 -4.01 -4.32
C LEU A 51 3.62 -3.32 -3.17
N VAL A 52 4.84 -3.75 -2.85
CA VAL A 52 5.66 -3.19 -1.76
C VAL A 52 6.78 -2.36 -2.34
N VAL A 53 7.04 -1.22 -1.71
CA VAL A 53 7.97 -0.15 -2.15
C VAL A 53 7.65 0.36 -3.55
N ALA A 54 7.01 1.52 -3.61
CA ALA A 54 6.78 2.20 -4.87
C ALA A 54 8.11 2.52 -5.57
N ALA A 55 8.21 2.22 -6.86
CA ALA A 55 9.41 2.52 -7.64
C ALA A 55 9.69 4.03 -7.77
N HIS A 56 8.66 4.86 -7.62
CA HIS A 56 8.77 6.30 -7.78
C HIS A 56 7.71 7.06 -6.96
N ALA A 57 8.16 8.03 -6.15
CA ALA A 57 7.27 8.78 -5.26
C ALA A 57 6.15 9.54 -6.00
N ARG A 58 6.48 10.19 -7.12
CA ARG A 58 5.48 10.91 -7.93
C ARG A 58 4.35 9.99 -8.40
N ASP A 59 4.67 8.74 -8.73
CA ASP A 59 3.69 7.80 -9.27
C ASP A 59 2.71 7.38 -8.17
N THR A 60 3.16 7.23 -6.92
CA THR A 60 2.28 7.01 -5.77
C THR A 60 1.23 8.11 -5.64
N VAL A 61 1.62 9.39 -5.78
CA VAL A 61 0.68 10.53 -5.71
C VAL A 61 -0.30 10.50 -6.89
N GLN A 62 0.19 10.30 -8.11
CA GLN A 62 -0.66 10.22 -9.31
C GLN A 62 -1.64 9.04 -9.25
N ARG A 63 -1.20 7.91 -8.70
CA ARG A 63 -2.05 6.74 -8.46
C ARG A 63 -3.13 7.06 -7.44
N ALA A 64 -2.79 7.74 -6.34
CA ALA A 64 -3.77 8.17 -5.34
C ALA A 64 -4.83 9.10 -5.94
N GLU A 65 -4.42 10.12 -6.68
CA GLU A 65 -5.35 11.04 -7.37
C GLU A 65 -6.27 10.29 -8.34
N ARG A 66 -5.71 9.40 -9.16
CA ARG A 66 -6.47 8.59 -10.10
C ARG A 66 -7.41 7.62 -9.40
N TYR A 67 -6.95 6.98 -8.33
CA TYR A 67 -7.75 6.05 -7.53
C TYR A 67 -8.95 6.77 -6.89
N ILE A 68 -8.75 7.95 -6.32
CA ILE A 68 -9.81 8.83 -5.81
C ILE A 68 -10.80 9.18 -6.94
N GLN A 69 -10.29 9.56 -8.12
CA GLN A 69 -11.16 9.90 -9.26
C GLN A 69 -11.98 8.70 -9.75
N ASP A 70 -11.36 7.53 -9.85
CA ASP A 70 -11.96 6.33 -10.42
C ASP A 70 -12.92 5.65 -9.43
N THR A 71 -12.65 5.70 -8.12
CA THR A 71 -13.55 5.16 -7.07
C THR A 71 -14.60 6.15 -6.62
N GLY A 72 -14.27 7.44 -6.64
CA GLY A 72 -15.07 8.52 -6.06
C GLY A 72 -15.01 8.58 -4.53
N LEU A 73 -14.07 7.88 -3.89
CA LEU A 73 -13.83 7.98 -2.45
C LEU A 73 -13.38 9.39 -2.05
N ASP A 74 -13.72 9.82 -0.83
CA ASP A 74 -13.16 11.05 -0.30
C ASP A 74 -11.64 10.88 -0.04
N PRO A 75 -10.81 11.92 -0.25
CA PRO A 75 -9.35 11.79 -0.10
C PRO A 75 -8.89 11.33 1.30
N ASP A 76 -9.66 11.63 2.35
CA ASP A 76 -9.38 11.19 3.73
C ASP A 76 -9.69 9.70 3.96
N GLN A 77 -10.45 9.08 3.05
CA GLN A 77 -10.73 7.64 3.02
C GLN A 77 -9.71 6.85 2.18
N VAL A 78 -8.61 7.47 1.76
CA VAL A 78 -7.56 6.79 1.00
C VAL A 78 -6.24 6.91 1.73
N TYR A 79 -5.65 5.76 2.07
CA TYR A 79 -4.28 5.63 2.50
C TYR A 79 -3.36 5.50 1.27
N PHE A 80 -2.27 6.26 1.26
CA PHE A 80 -1.20 6.10 0.29
C PHE A 80 0.12 6.50 0.94
N ASP A 81 1.12 5.65 0.78
CA ASP A 81 2.46 5.80 1.34
C ASP A 81 3.43 5.03 0.44
N PRO A 82 4.67 5.50 0.20
CA PRO A 82 5.62 4.82 -0.67
C PRO A 82 5.98 3.39 -0.22
N ILE A 83 5.66 2.96 1.00
CA ILE A 83 5.83 1.57 1.43
C ILE A 83 4.94 0.60 0.65
N VAL A 84 3.82 1.07 0.11
CA VAL A 84 2.94 0.32 -0.80
C VAL A 84 2.69 1.08 -2.10
N THR A 85 2.70 0.33 -3.21
CA THR A 85 2.68 0.93 -4.55
C THR A 85 1.29 1.43 -4.97
N VAL A 86 0.26 0.91 -4.34
CA VAL A 86 -1.15 1.14 -4.68
C VAL A 86 -1.86 1.87 -3.53
N PRO A 87 -2.74 2.84 -3.83
CA PRO A 87 -3.59 3.44 -2.82
C PRO A 87 -4.56 2.41 -2.25
N LEU A 88 -4.80 2.48 -0.94
CA LEU A 88 -5.69 1.57 -0.23
C LEU A 88 -6.87 2.36 0.37
N PRO A 89 -8.11 1.87 0.29
CA PRO A 89 -9.23 2.50 0.95
C PRO A 89 -9.13 2.29 2.47
N LYS A 90 -9.45 3.31 3.27
CA LYS A 90 -9.62 3.18 4.72
C LYS A 90 -11.03 2.71 5.02
N TYR A 91 -11.16 1.45 5.40
CA TYR A 91 -12.45 0.85 5.75
C TYR A 91 -12.92 1.33 7.13
N ARG A 92 -14.23 1.42 7.33
CA ARG A 92 -14.80 1.87 8.61
C ARG A 92 -15.48 0.70 9.33
N GLU A 93 -15.40 0.67 10.65
CA GLU A 93 -16.05 -0.36 11.47
C GLU A 93 -17.58 -0.30 11.38
N ASP A 94 -18.16 0.89 11.12
CA ASP A 94 -19.61 1.11 11.05
C ASP A 94 -20.24 0.71 9.70
N ASP A 95 -19.43 0.16 8.79
CA ASP A 95 -19.92 -0.44 7.55
C ASP A 95 -20.54 -1.82 7.84
N ASP A 96 -21.71 -1.83 8.49
CA ASP A 96 -22.53 -3.01 8.84
C ASP A 96 -23.02 -3.82 7.59
N GLY A 97 -22.58 -3.46 6.39
CA GLY A 97 -22.96 -4.09 5.13
C GLY A 97 -21.95 -5.14 4.65
N ALA A 98 -22.39 -6.01 3.74
CA ALA A 98 -21.52 -6.95 3.03
C ALA A 98 -20.44 -6.27 2.15
N VAL A 99 -20.37 -4.94 2.14
CA VAL A 99 -19.60 -4.12 1.21
C VAL A 99 -18.97 -2.95 1.97
N ARG A 100 -17.73 -3.13 2.40
CA ARG A 100 -16.98 -2.13 3.20
C ARG A 100 -16.30 -1.06 2.33
N PHE A 101 -16.30 -1.25 1.01
CA PHE A 101 -15.55 -0.39 0.10
C PHE A 101 -16.04 1.06 0.06
N GLY A 102 -17.33 1.29 0.29
CA GLY A 102 -17.93 2.63 0.33
C GLY A 102 -17.86 3.46 -0.95
N ALA A 103 -17.25 2.95 -2.03
CA ALA A 103 -17.02 3.72 -3.25
C ALA A 103 -18.33 4.06 -3.98
N PRO A 104 -18.61 5.34 -4.28
CA PRO A 104 -19.82 5.73 -4.99
C PRO A 104 -19.80 5.32 -6.47
N ASN A 105 -18.64 5.07 -7.07
CA ASN A 105 -18.55 4.65 -8.45
C ASN A 105 -18.70 3.12 -8.60
N ALA A 106 -19.86 2.69 -9.11
CA ALA A 106 -20.14 1.29 -9.42
C ALA A 106 -19.08 0.62 -10.31
N ALA A 107 -18.43 1.39 -11.19
CA ALA A 107 -17.39 0.87 -12.08
C ALA A 107 -16.10 0.46 -11.36
N ALA A 108 -15.90 0.79 -10.08
CA ALA A 108 -14.72 0.40 -9.31
C ALA A 108 -14.85 -0.98 -8.62
N TYR A 109 -16.06 -1.53 -8.54
CA TYR A 109 -16.34 -2.78 -7.83
C TYR A 109 -15.79 -4.06 -8.48
N TRP A 110 -15.06 -3.96 -9.60
CA TRP A 110 -14.28 -5.10 -10.10
C TRP A 110 -13.04 -5.38 -9.26
N HIS A 111 -12.56 -4.39 -8.52
CA HIS A 111 -11.28 -4.44 -7.82
C HIS A 111 -11.34 -5.32 -6.56
N PRO A 112 -10.33 -6.15 -6.25
CA PRO A 112 -10.35 -7.02 -5.06
C PRO A 112 -10.54 -6.29 -3.73
N LEU A 113 -9.98 -5.08 -3.62
CA LEU A 113 -10.17 -4.21 -2.45
C LEU A 113 -11.65 -3.91 -2.15
N ALA A 114 -12.56 -4.03 -3.13
CA ALA A 114 -13.98 -3.83 -2.86
C ALA A 114 -14.64 -4.98 -2.07
N TRP A 115 -13.94 -6.11 -1.92
CA TRP A 115 -14.47 -7.39 -1.46
C TRP A 115 -13.61 -8.04 -0.36
N LEU A 116 -12.75 -7.28 0.30
CA LEU A 116 -11.88 -7.83 1.35
C LEU A 116 -12.70 -8.36 2.54
N PRO A 117 -12.33 -9.52 3.10
CA PRO A 117 -12.85 -9.94 4.40
C PRO A 117 -12.42 -8.95 5.49
N GLU A 118 -13.13 -8.97 6.62
CA GLU A 118 -12.91 -8.03 7.72
C GLU A 118 -11.47 -8.05 8.25
N ARG A 119 -10.88 -9.24 8.41
CA ARG A 119 -9.50 -9.42 8.90
C ARG A 119 -8.47 -8.68 8.04
N GLN A 120 -8.67 -8.65 6.72
CA GLN A 120 -7.78 -7.97 5.78
C GLN A 120 -8.12 -6.50 5.61
N ALA A 121 -9.40 -6.15 5.69
CA ALA A 121 -9.87 -4.77 5.60
C ALA A 121 -9.43 -3.92 6.80
N MET A 122 -9.27 -4.52 7.98
CA MET A 122 -8.99 -3.78 9.22
C MET A 122 -7.56 -4.01 9.75
N PRO A 123 -6.96 -2.99 10.39
CA PRO A 123 -5.78 -3.18 11.22
C PRO A 123 -6.06 -4.19 12.33
N LEU A 124 -5.11 -5.09 12.59
CA LEU A 124 -5.18 -6.08 13.66
C LEU A 124 -4.67 -5.49 14.97
N THR A 125 -5.19 -6.04 16.07
CA THR A 125 -4.62 -5.88 17.41
C THR A 125 -3.98 -7.20 17.81
N TYR A 126 -2.72 -7.17 18.21
CA TYR A 126 -1.96 -8.33 18.64
C TYR A 126 -1.26 -8.05 19.98
N VAL A 127 -0.77 -9.08 20.64
CA VAL A 127 -0.09 -8.96 21.94
C VAL A 127 1.41 -9.09 21.72
N GLU A 128 2.13 -8.00 21.93
CA GLU A 128 3.59 -8.03 21.98
C GLU A 128 4.06 -8.54 23.34
N ARG A 129 4.93 -9.54 23.31
CA ARG A 129 5.64 -10.03 24.49
C ARG A 129 7.11 -9.76 24.32
N ASP A 130 7.75 -9.27 25.38
CA ASP A 130 9.21 -9.18 25.42
C ASP A 130 9.76 -10.62 25.51
N ASP A 131 10.72 -10.96 24.63
CA ASP A 131 11.36 -12.28 24.61
C ASP A 131 12.06 -12.61 25.94
N ASP A 132 12.44 -11.57 26.70
CA ASP A 132 13.05 -11.68 28.03
C ASP A 132 12.02 -11.56 29.19
N ALA A 133 10.72 -11.43 28.90
CA ALA A 133 9.68 -11.30 29.92
C ALA A 133 9.47 -12.59 30.73
N ASP A 134 8.93 -12.40 31.94
CA ASP A 134 8.44 -13.50 32.77
C ASP A 134 7.35 -14.27 31.98
N PRO A 135 7.31 -15.62 32.01
CA PRO A 135 6.21 -16.40 31.43
C PRO A 135 4.81 -15.98 31.89
N ASP A 136 4.70 -15.31 33.04
CA ASP A 136 3.46 -14.74 33.57
C ASP A 136 3.15 -13.32 33.05
N ASP A 137 3.96 -12.76 32.14
CA ASP A 137 3.70 -11.46 31.50
C ASP A 137 2.57 -11.59 30.48
N GLU A 138 1.52 -10.79 30.69
CA GLU A 138 0.35 -10.76 29.83
C GLU A 138 0.65 -10.09 28.47
N GLY A 139 1.79 -9.40 28.35
CA GLY A 139 2.18 -8.64 27.16
C GLY A 139 1.47 -7.30 27.05
N ILE A 140 1.72 -6.58 25.96
CA ILE A 140 1.09 -5.30 25.65
C ILE A 140 0.26 -5.49 24.39
N GLU A 141 -1.04 -5.16 24.45
CA GLU A 141 -1.86 -5.07 23.25
C GLU A 141 -1.37 -3.88 22.40
N VAL A 142 -0.95 -4.19 21.18
CA VAL A 142 -0.48 -3.24 20.17
C VAL A 142 -1.40 -3.35 18.95
N GLN A 143 -1.80 -2.21 18.43
CA GLN A 143 -2.57 -2.12 17.19
C GLN A 143 -1.62 -1.81 16.03
N GLU A 144 -1.79 -2.50 14.91
CA GLU A 144 -1.08 -2.18 13.67
C GLU A 144 -1.27 -0.70 13.30
N THR A 145 -0.18 -0.05 12.95
CA THR A 145 -0.22 1.25 12.28
C THR A 145 -0.78 1.10 10.85
N ASP A 146 -1.24 2.21 10.26
CA ASP A 146 -1.72 2.20 8.85
C ASP A 146 -0.66 1.63 7.89
N ALA A 147 0.63 1.87 8.15
CA ALA A 147 1.73 1.37 7.33
C ALA A 147 1.98 -0.14 7.49
N GLU A 148 1.90 -0.65 8.72
CA GLU A 148 2.01 -2.09 8.99
C GLU A 148 0.83 -2.85 8.39
N TRP A 149 -0.39 -2.34 8.57
CA TRP A 149 -1.60 -2.88 7.94
C TRP A 149 -1.47 -2.90 6.41
N ALA A 150 -1.05 -1.80 5.81
CA ALA A 150 -0.88 -1.71 4.36
C ALA A 150 0.15 -2.73 3.84
N LEU A 151 1.28 -2.88 4.54
CA LEU A 151 2.32 -3.83 4.19
C LEU A 151 1.84 -5.29 4.34
N ARG A 152 1.15 -5.61 5.45
CA ARG A 152 0.52 -6.92 5.66
C ARG A 152 -0.44 -7.25 4.52
N LEU A 153 -1.35 -6.32 4.22
CA LEU A 153 -2.32 -6.50 3.14
C LEU A 153 -1.65 -6.70 1.79
N ALA A 154 -0.56 -5.98 1.49
CA ALA A 154 0.21 -6.16 0.26
C ALA A 154 0.81 -7.57 0.16
N PHE A 155 1.34 -8.12 1.27
CA PHE A 155 1.81 -9.50 1.31
C PHE A 155 0.67 -10.49 1.10
N GLU A 156 -0.44 -10.35 1.82
CA GLU A 156 -1.59 -11.26 1.70
C GLU A 156 -2.20 -11.23 0.30
N LEU A 157 -2.35 -10.05 -0.32
CA LEU A 157 -2.86 -9.92 -1.69
C LEU A 157 -1.95 -10.57 -2.73
N THR A 158 -0.64 -10.50 -2.53
CA THR A 158 0.35 -11.14 -3.40
C THR A 158 0.32 -12.66 -3.20
N ALA A 159 0.32 -13.12 -1.94
CA ALA A 159 0.30 -14.55 -1.60
C ALA A 159 -0.99 -15.25 -2.03
N THR A 160 -2.13 -14.55 -2.02
CA THR A 160 -3.42 -15.06 -2.53
C THR A 160 -3.50 -15.03 -4.06
N GLY A 161 -2.59 -14.35 -4.76
CA GLY A 161 -2.64 -14.18 -6.21
C GLY A 161 -3.73 -13.23 -6.69
N LEU A 162 -4.43 -12.53 -5.78
CA LEU A 162 -5.36 -11.45 -6.12
C LEU A 162 -4.63 -10.26 -6.74
N TYR A 163 -3.34 -10.14 -6.45
CA TYR A 163 -2.39 -9.34 -7.19
C TYR A 163 -1.21 -10.19 -7.68
N ASN A 164 -0.76 -9.92 -8.90
CA ASN A 164 0.46 -10.48 -9.45
C ASN A 164 1.29 -9.37 -10.11
N PRO A 165 2.60 -9.22 -9.80
CA PRO A 165 3.43 -8.15 -10.36
C PRO A 165 3.47 -8.07 -11.89
N ALA A 166 3.38 -9.21 -12.58
CA ALA A 166 3.46 -9.27 -14.03
C ALA A 166 2.12 -9.04 -14.74
N SER A 167 0.99 -9.34 -14.09
CA SER A 167 -0.35 -9.26 -14.69
C SER A 167 -1.31 -8.28 -14.02
N GLY A 168 -0.94 -7.72 -12.88
CA GLY A 168 -1.74 -6.79 -12.09
C GLY A 168 -2.83 -7.47 -11.26
N TRP A 169 -3.96 -6.77 -11.11
CA TRP A 169 -5.09 -7.16 -10.26
C TRP A 169 -6.04 -8.16 -10.94
N VAL A 170 -6.62 -9.05 -10.13
CA VAL A 170 -7.73 -9.92 -10.55
C VAL A 170 -9.04 -9.13 -10.65
N ASP A 171 -9.79 -9.34 -11.73
CA ASP A 171 -11.17 -8.84 -11.88
C ASP A 171 -12.13 -9.79 -11.13
N VAL A 172 -12.50 -9.41 -9.90
CA VAL A 172 -13.36 -10.24 -9.03
C VAL A 172 -14.74 -10.44 -9.66
N LEU A 173 -15.28 -9.43 -10.35
CA LEU A 173 -16.57 -9.56 -11.02
C LEU A 173 -16.50 -10.57 -12.17
N ALA A 174 -15.39 -10.59 -12.91
CA ALA A 174 -15.18 -11.57 -13.97
C ALA A 174 -15.10 -13.01 -13.46
N LEU A 175 -14.60 -13.26 -12.24
CA LEU A 175 -14.64 -14.59 -11.60
C LEU A 175 -16.06 -15.14 -11.44
N HIS A 176 -17.04 -14.24 -11.37
CA HIS A 176 -18.45 -14.56 -11.16
C HIS A 176 -19.31 -14.26 -12.41
N ASP A 177 -18.71 -14.26 -13.59
CA ASP A 177 -19.36 -14.01 -14.89
C ASP A 177 -20.05 -12.63 -15.00
N VAL A 178 -19.64 -11.65 -14.18
CA VAL A 178 -20.13 -10.26 -14.23
C VAL A 178 -19.13 -9.41 -15.02
N ARG A 179 -19.56 -8.86 -16.15
CA ARG A 179 -18.72 -8.07 -17.07
C ARG A 179 -18.95 -6.57 -16.87
N ILE A 180 -18.20 -5.92 -15.97
CA ILE A 180 -18.38 -4.49 -15.65
C ILE A 180 -18.18 -3.56 -16.86
N ASP A 181 -17.39 -3.99 -17.84
CA ASP A 181 -17.10 -3.27 -19.08
C ASP A 181 -18.27 -3.27 -20.09
N THR A 182 -19.38 -3.94 -19.75
CA THR A 182 -20.58 -3.96 -20.58
C THR A 182 -21.66 -3.08 -19.95
N PRO A 183 -22.53 -2.43 -20.77
CA PRO A 183 -23.64 -1.65 -20.22
C PRO A 183 -24.57 -2.44 -19.30
N ALA A 184 -24.72 -3.75 -19.55
CA ALA A 184 -25.54 -4.62 -18.71
C ALA A 184 -24.89 -4.94 -17.37
N GLY A 185 -23.57 -5.21 -17.35
CA GLY A 185 -22.84 -5.44 -16.10
C GLY A 185 -22.74 -4.20 -15.25
N LEU A 186 -22.44 -3.04 -15.84
CA LEU A 186 -22.44 -1.77 -15.12
C LEU A 186 -23.81 -1.46 -14.51
N ALA A 187 -24.90 -1.54 -15.30
CA ALA A 187 -26.25 -1.28 -14.79
C ALA A 187 -26.67 -2.25 -13.67
N ARG A 188 -26.17 -3.49 -13.71
CA ARG A 188 -26.40 -4.50 -12.65
C ARG A 188 -25.71 -4.10 -11.35
N VAL A 189 -24.44 -3.70 -11.42
CA VAL A 189 -23.68 -3.26 -10.23
C VAL A 189 -24.22 -1.93 -9.70
N GLU A 190 -24.59 -0.98 -10.56
CA GLU A 190 -25.26 0.27 -10.16
C GLU A 190 -26.56 0.01 -9.38
N ALA A 191 -27.39 -0.92 -9.85
CA ALA A 191 -28.62 -1.29 -9.17
C ALA A 191 -28.36 -1.91 -7.79
N TRP A 192 -27.28 -2.70 -7.67
CA TRP A 192 -26.87 -3.32 -6.42
C TRP A 192 -26.28 -2.31 -5.43
N VAL A 193 -25.37 -1.43 -5.87
CA VAL A 193 -24.83 -0.31 -5.07
C VAL A 193 -25.96 0.60 -4.56
N ALA A 194 -27.04 0.77 -5.34
CA ALA A 194 -28.23 1.50 -4.92
C ALA A 194 -29.13 0.75 -3.89
N GLY A 195 -28.66 -0.39 -3.36
CA GLY A 195 -29.37 -1.22 -2.38
C GLY A 195 -30.27 -2.29 -2.98
N GLY A 196 -30.18 -2.55 -4.29
CA GLY A 196 -30.87 -3.65 -4.94
C GLY A 196 -30.25 -5.00 -4.57
N ALA A 197 -31.06 -6.02 -4.31
CA ALA A 197 -30.54 -7.37 -4.09
C ALA A 197 -29.97 -7.97 -5.38
N ASP A 198 -28.86 -8.68 -5.29
CA ASP A 198 -28.25 -9.42 -6.39
C ASP A 198 -27.65 -10.73 -5.90
N THR A 199 -28.25 -11.86 -6.31
CA THR A 199 -27.88 -13.17 -5.76
C THR A 199 -26.44 -13.62 -6.05
N VAL A 200 -25.75 -12.97 -7.00
CA VAL A 200 -24.33 -13.26 -7.27
C VAL A 200 -23.46 -12.30 -6.48
N LEU A 201 -23.69 -10.99 -6.58
CA LEU A 201 -22.87 -9.99 -5.89
C LEU A 201 -22.97 -10.12 -4.37
N ASP A 202 -24.15 -10.45 -3.82
CA ASP A 202 -24.37 -10.69 -2.40
C ASP A 202 -23.65 -11.95 -1.86
N ARG A 203 -23.01 -12.74 -2.73
CA ARG A 203 -22.30 -13.99 -2.39
C ARG A 203 -20.83 -13.98 -2.77
N ILE A 204 -20.32 -12.87 -3.31
CA ILE A 204 -18.89 -12.74 -3.55
C ILE A 204 -18.21 -12.72 -2.18
N ASP A 205 -17.28 -13.64 -2.01
CA ASP A 205 -16.57 -13.87 -0.76
C ASP A 205 -15.12 -14.24 -1.10
N LEU A 206 -14.18 -13.44 -0.60
CA LEU A 206 -12.74 -13.64 -0.80
C LEU A 206 -12.06 -14.36 0.38
N GLU A 207 -12.75 -14.59 1.50
CA GLU A 207 -12.22 -15.32 2.67
C GLU A 207 -11.59 -16.66 2.28
N PRO A 208 -12.16 -17.44 1.35
CA PRO A 208 -11.57 -18.71 0.98
C PRO A 208 -10.19 -18.58 0.28
N TYR A 209 -9.85 -17.44 -0.32
CA TYR A 209 -8.52 -17.24 -0.91
C TYR A 209 -7.48 -16.93 0.16
N PHE A 210 -7.81 -16.12 1.16
CA PHE A 210 -6.93 -15.83 2.29
C PHE A 210 -6.70 -17.06 3.16
N ALA A 211 -7.77 -17.79 3.52
CA ALA A 211 -7.64 -19.04 4.27
C ALA A 211 -6.83 -20.12 3.53
N ALA A 212 -6.81 -20.09 2.20
CA ALA A 212 -5.95 -20.96 1.39
C ALA A 212 -4.47 -20.56 1.48
N ALA A 213 -4.14 -19.27 1.58
CA ALA A 213 -2.79 -18.80 1.85
C ALA A 213 -2.37 -19.12 3.28
N ASP A 214 -3.24 -18.88 4.27
CA ASP A 214 -2.98 -19.17 5.68
C ASP A 214 -2.72 -20.67 5.91
N ALA A 215 -3.48 -21.55 5.25
CA ALA A 215 -3.22 -23.00 5.29
C ALA A 215 -1.86 -23.41 4.71
N LEU A 216 -1.24 -22.58 3.86
CA LEU A 216 0.10 -22.80 3.34
C LEU A 216 1.18 -22.20 4.24
N TYR A 217 0.94 -21.04 4.84
CA TYR A 217 1.98 -20.24 5.50
C TYR A 217 1.87 -20.13 7.03
N ASP A 218 0.80 -20.65 7.66
CA ASP A 218 0.34 -20.42 9.07
C ASP A 218 -0.53 -19.17 9.22
N ASP A 219 -1.53 -19.14 10.11
CA ASP A 219 -2.56 -18.09 10.19
C ASP A 219 -2.01 -16.68 10.52
N GLU A 220 -0.81 -16.59 11.11
CA GLU A 220 -0.14 -15.34 11.51
C GLU A 220 1.06 -14.97 10.63
N TRP A 221 1.30 -15.71 9.55
CA TRP A 221 2.50 -15.58 8.71
C TRP A 221 2.77 -14.15 8.22
N ALA A 222 1.71 -13.44 7.82
CA ALA A 222 1.84 -12.11 7.25
C ALA A 222 2.19 -11.08 8.33
N LEU A 223 1.65 -11.25 9.54
CA LEU A 223 1.96 -10.42 10.69
C LEU A 223 3.41 -10.62 11.14
N ASP A 224 3.85 -11.88 11.27
CA ASP A 224 5.24 -12.22 11.57
C ASP A 224 6.20 -11.64 10.52
N ARG A 225 5.83 -11.74 9.24
CA ARG A 225 6.59 -11.18 8.13
C ARG A 225 6.74 -9.66 8.24
N VAL A 226 5.66 -8.95 8.58
CA VAL A 226 5.71 -7.51 8.85
C VAL A 226 6.63 -7.21 10.04
N GLY A 227 6.46 -7.88 11.17
CA GLY A 227 7.31 -7.67 12.36
C GLY A 227 8.81 -7.85 12.07
N GLN A 228 9.16 -8.78 11.19
CA GLN A 228 10.56 -9.02 10.80
C GLN A 228 11.12 -8.01 9.81
N THR A 229 10.28 -7.37 8.98
CA THR A 229 10.76 -6.63 7.80
C THR A 229 10.25 -5.22 7.63
N PHE A 230 9.32 -4.77 8.48
CA PHE A 230 8.70 -3.45 8.38
C PHE A 230 9.75 -2.33 8.27
N LEU A 231 10.74 -2.30 9.17
CA LEU A 231 11.78 -1.26 9.15
C LEU A 231 12.64 -1.28 7.88
N ALA A 232 12.88 -2.46 7.31
CA ALA A 232 13.65 -2.58 6.07
C ALA A 232 12.85 -2.05 4.87
N TYR A 233 11.56 -2.40 4.77
CA TYR A 233 10.65 -1.86 3.75
C TYR A 233 10.45 -0.35 3.89
N GLN A 234 10.26 0.14 5.11
CA GLN A 234 10.11 1.56 5.38
C GLN A 234 11.37 2.35 5.03
N SER A 235 12.56 1.82 5.38
CA SER A 235 13.83 2.43 5.02
C SER A 235 14.04 2.48 3.50
N ALA A 236 13.69 1.40 2.79
CA ALA A 236 13.75 1.36 1.33
C ALA A 236 12.78 2.37 0.70
N ALA A 237 11.55 2.48 1.23
CA ALA A 237 10.56 3.46 0.78
C ALA A 237 11.07 4.91 0.96
N TRP A 238 11.67 5.24 2.10
CA TRP A 238 12.29 6.55 2.31
C TRP A 238 13.46 6.82 1.37
N HIS A 239 14.33 5.83 1.14
CA HIS A 239 15.43 5.95 0.19
C HIS A 239 14.93 6.24 -1.22
N VAL A 240 13.99 5.43 -1.73
CA VAL A 240 13.42 5.58 -3.08
C VAL A 240 12.68 6.90 -3.21
N ALA A 241 11.88 7.28 -2.21
CA ALA A 241 11.18 8.56 -2.23
C ALA A 241 12.15 9.75 -2.29
N ALA A 242 13.18 9.76 -1.45
CA ALA A 242 14.19 10.82 -1.45
C ALA A 242 14.97 10.88 -2.78
N HIS A 243 15.37 9.72 -3.30
CA HIS A 243 16.11 9.63 -4.56
C HIS A 243 15.29 10.13 -5.76
N THR A 244 14.07 9.63 -5.92
CA THR A 244 13.22 9.96 -7.08
C THR A 244 12.72 11.39 -7.04
N LEU A 245 12.42 11.94 -5.86
CA LEU A 245 12.07 13.36 -5.71
C LEU A 245 13.25 14.29 -5.99
N ALA A 246 14.49 13.88 -5.66
CA ALA A 246 15.68 14.67 -5.99
C ALA A 246 15.93 14.72 -7.50
N ASP A 247 15.77 13.59 -8.20
CA ASP A 247 15.90 13.51 -9.66
C ASP A 247 14.81 14.35 -10.36
N ASP A 248 13.57 14.20 -9.91
CA ASP A 248 12.42 14.99 -10.34
C ASP A 248 12.64 16.51 -10.20
N LEU A 249 13.16 16.93 -9.03
CA LEU A 249 13.47 18.32 -8.75
C LEU A 249 14.55 18.84 -9.71
N ALA A 250 15.60 18.07 -9.93
CA ALA A 250 16.71 18.44 -10.80
C ALA A 250 16.23 18.59 -12.26
N GLU A 251 15.45 17.62 -12.76
CA GLU A 251 14.90 17.65 -14.11
C GLU A 251 13.95 18.85 -14.30
N ALA A 252 12.96 18.98 -13.41
CA ALA A 252 11.96 20.05 -13.49
C ALA A 252 12.60 21.44 -13.37
N SER A 253 13.57 21.61 -12.46
CA SER A 253 14.31 22.87 -12.29
C SER A 253 15.11 23.24 -13.54
N ALA A 254 15.70 22.26 -14.23
CA ALA A 254 16.44 22.50 -15.48
C ALA A 254 15.52 22.88 -16.65
N ALA A 255 14.26 22.43 -16.64
CA ALA A 255 13.26 22.74 -17.66
C ALA A 255 12.63 24.13 -17.49
N VAL A 256 12.50 24.60 -16.26
CA VAL A 256 11.86 25.89 -15.93
C VAL A 256 12.74 27.09 -16.33
N ARG A 257 12.07 28.20 -16.69
CA ARG A 257 12.72 29.46 -17.15
C ARG A 257 12.31 30.70 -16.35
N SER A 258 11.44 30.56 -15.35
CA SER A 258 10.94 31.66 -14.52
C SER A 258 11.07 31.32 -13.03
N ALA A 259 11.18 32.36 -12.19
CA ALA A 259 11.20 32.18 -10.74
C ALA A 259 9.89 31.57 -10.22
N ASP A 260 8.73 32.03 -10.72
CA ASP A 260 7.42 31.50 -10.32
C ASP A 260 7.26 30.02 -10.67
N GLY A 261 7.75 29.60 -11.84
CA GLY A 261 7.73 28.19 -12.24
C GLY A 261 8.60 27.34 -11.32
N LEU A 262 9.74 27.86 -10.88
CA LEU A 262 10.67 27.14 -10.02
C LEU A 262 10.11 27.06 -8.60
N ALA A 263 9.53 28.15 -8.09
CA ALA A 263 8.82 28.15 -6.82
C ALA A 263 7.72 27.07 -6.79
N ALA A 264 6.92 26.98 -7.84
CA ALA A 264 5.87 25.96 -7.93
C ALA A 264 6.42 24.51 -7.96
N VAL A 265 7.56 24.28 -8.60
CA VAL A 265 8.24 22.97 -8.61
C VAL A 265 8.76 22.62 -7.21
N VAL A 266 9.50 23.54 -6.58
CA VAL A 266 10.08 23.32 -5.25
C VAL A 266 8.98 23.12 -4.21
N PHE A 267 7.92 23.93 -4.24
CA PHE A 267 6.79 23.82 -3.31
C PHE A 267 6.09 22.46 -3.39
N ARG A 268 5.73 22.02 -4.61
CA ARG A 268 5.09 20.70 -4.79
C ARG A 268 6.01 19.54 -4.37
N THR A 269 7.30 19.63 -4.71
CA THR A 269 8.27 18.58 -4.35
C THR A 269 8.45 18.52 -2.83
N ALA A 270 8.57 19.66 -2.16
CA ALA A 270 8.66 19.74 -0.70
C ALA A 270 7.40 19.18 -0.02
N ALA A 271 6.20 19.48 -0.53
CA ALA A 271 4.95 18.97 0.01
C ALA A 271 4.86 17.43 -0.09
N VAL A 272 5.21 16.85 -1.24
CA VAL A 272 5.25 15.38 -1.41
C VAL A 272 6.32 14.75 -0.53
N ALA A 273 7.52 15.34 -0.48
CA ALA A 273 8.61 14.85 0.34
C ALA A 273 8.25 14.87 1.84
N SER A 274 7.64 15.94 2.33
CA SER A 274 7.21 16.06 3.73
C SER A 274 6.19 14.99 4.10
N GLN A 275 5.20 14.75 3.23
CA GLN A 275 4.20 13.71 3.44
C GLN A 275 4.83 12.30 3.51
N PHE A 276 5.74 11.97 2.59
CA PHE A 276 6.34 10.62 2.52
C PHE A 276 7.48 10.37 3.50
N LEU A 277 8.05 11.43 4.06
CA LEU A 277 9.14 11.35 5.03
C LEU A 277 8.66 11.76 6.43
N ARG A 278 7.34 11.81 6.66
CA ARG A 278 6.73 12.31 7.89
C ARG A 278 7.18 11.56 9.14
N ASP A 279 7.28 10.24 9.03
CA ASP A 279 7.61 9.35 10.15
C ASP A 279 9.13 9.10 10.27
N LEU A 280 9.93 9.77 9.43
CA LEU A 280 11.37 9.64 9.46
C LEU A 280 11.95 10.34 10.70
N PRO A 281 12.67 9.62 11.60
CA PRO A 281 13.29 10.25 12.76
C PRO A 281 14.41 11.22 12.36
N PRO A 282 14.88 12.06 13.31
CA PRO A 282 16.05 12.90 13.08
C PRO A 282 17.28 12.06 12.68
N LEU A 283 17.95 12.46 11.59
CA LEU A 283 19.08 11.71 11.02
C LEU A 283 20.38 11.85 11.86
N ASP A 284 20.55 12.95 12.57
CA ASP A 284 21.60 13.14 13.59
C ASP A 284 20.95 13.41 14.94
N ALA A 285 21.49 12.83 16.02
CA ALA A 285 21.01 13.09 17.38
C ALA A 285 21.07 14.57 17.82
N ARG A 286 21.79 15.41 17.06
CA ARG A 286 21.87 16.87 17.25
C ARG A 286 20.85 17.65 16.46
N ASP A 287 20.11 17.02 15.55
CA ASP A 287 19.06 17.68 14.80
C ASP A 287 17.88 17.99 15.73
N GLU A 288 17.45 19.26 15.74
CA GLU A 288 16.27 19.69 16.50
C GLU A 288 14.97 19.41 15.73
N LEU A 289 15.06 19.25 14.40
CA LEU A 289 13.94 19.05 13.48
C LEU A 289 14.10 17.74 12.73
N THR A 290 12.99 17.05 12.49
CA THR A 290 12.92 15.92 11.57
C THR A 290 13.11 16.40 10.12
N PRO A 291 13.44 15.49 9.18
CA PRO A 291 13.48 15.83 7.77
C PRO A 291 12.16 16.41 7.26
N ALA A 292 11.00 15.85 7.62
CA ALA A 292 9.69 16.38 7.22
C ALA A 292 9.44 17.81 7.70
N GLU A 293 9.79 18.13 8.95
CA GLU A 293 9.64 19.50 9.48
C GLU A 293 10.50 20.51 8.71
N ARG A 294 11.72 20.12 8.31
CA ARG A 294 12.57 20.99 7.47
C ARG A 294 11.99 21.18 6.07
N LEU A 295 11.43 20.12 5.49
CA LEU A 295 10.80 20.17 4.17
C LEU A 295 9.57 21.09 4.19
N ASP A 296 8.77 21.05 5.25
CA ASP A 296 7.67 21.98 5.49
C ASP A 296 8.15 23.44 5.60
N GLU A 297 9.22 23.70 6.36
CA GLU A 297 9.81 25.04 6.48
C GLU A 297 10.32 25.57 5.13
N ILE A 298 10.94 24.72 4.32
CA ILE A 298 11.39 25.07 2.96
C ILE A 298 10.19 25.41 2.07
N GLY A 299 9.13 24.59 2.09
CA GLY A 299 7.90 24.81 1.34
C GLY A 299 7.22 26.13 1.71
N ALA A 300 7.06 26.40 3.01
CA ALA A 300 6.43 27.62 3.51
C ALA A 300 7.17 28.90 3.06
N CYS A 301 8.51 28.85 2.90
CA CYS A 301 9.30 30.01 2.45
C CYS A 301 9.01 30.45 1.00
N ILE A 302 8.39 29.59 0.19
CA ILE A 302 8.14 29.80 -1.24
C ILE A 302 6.67 29.61 -1.63
N ASP A 303 5.78 29.53 -0.64
CA ASP A 303 4.35 29.38 -0.88
C ASP A 303 3.85 30.56 -1.74
N PRO A 304 3.42 30.29 -3.00
CA PRO A 304 2.98 31.34 -3.92
C PRO A 304 1.66 32.00 -3.50
N GLU A 305 0.89 31.38 -2.60
CA GLU A 305 -0.37 31.95 -2.09
C GLU A 305 -0.13 32.99 -1.00
N GLU A 306 0.91 32.79 -0.18
CA GLU A 306 1.22 33.71 0.91
C GLU A 306 2.10 34.89 0.45
N HIS A 307 3.09 34.64 -0.41
CA HIS A 307 4.09 35.63 -0.78
C HIS A 307 4.54 35.47 -2.24
N ALA A 308 5.03 36.56 -2.86
CA ALA A 308 5.76 36.46 -4.13
C ALA A 308 7.26 36.33 -3.84
N PRO A 309 7.83 35.11 -3.78
CA PRO A 309 9.21 34.92 -3.39
C PRO A 309 10.15 35.55 -4.41
N THR A 310 11.20 36.22 -3.94
CA THR A 310 12.23 36.74 -4.83
C THR A 310 13.01 35.58 -5.48
N PRO A 311 13.58 35.76 -6.69
CA PRO A 311 14.35 34.70 -7.36
C PRO A 311 15.46 34.09 -6.50
N ASP A 312 16.13 34.90 -5.66
CA ASP A 312 17.19 34.42 -4.76
C ASP A 312 16.64 33.51 -3.65
N VAL A 313 15.45 33.81 -3.12
CA VAL A 313 14.77 32.97 -2.12
C VAL A 313 14.38 31.63 -2.75
N VAL A 314 13.83 31.65 -3.95
CA VAL A 314 13.45 30.42 -4.68
C VAL A 314 14.66 29.55 -4.97
N GLN A 315 15.77 30.14 -5.45
CA GLN A 315 16.99 29.39 -5.75
C GLN A 315 17.61 28.78 -4.48
N ARG A 316 17.57 29.50 -3.36
CA ARG A 316 18.01 28.98 -2.06
C ARG A 316 17.14 27.81 -1.62
N ALA A 317 15.81 27.97 -1.64
CA ALA A 317 14.88 26.89 -1.28
C ALA A 317 15.07 25.63 -2.15
N ALA A 318 15.30 25.79 -3.46
CA ALA A 318 15.62 24.67 -4.34
C ALA A 318 16.91 23.95 -3.93
N THR A 319 17.94 24.71 -3.54
CA THR A 319 19.23 24.17 -3.09
C THR A 319 19.10 23.45 -1.76
N ASP A 320 18.36 24.04 -0.81
CA ASP A 320 18.12 23.48 0.52
C ASP A 320 17.28 22.19 0.42
N LEU A 321 16.24 22.18 -0.43
CA LEU A 321 15.43 20.99 -0.71
C LEU A 321 16.28 19.85 -1.28
N ALA A 322 17.09 20.13 -2.30
CA ALA A 322 17.97 19.13 -2.89
C ALA A 322 18.98 18.58 -1.87
N ALA A 323 19.53 19.43 -1.02
CA ALA A 323 20.47 19.03 0.03
C ALA A 323 19.81 18.14 1.09
N GLU A 324 18.56 18.43 1.49
CA GLU A 324 17.84 17.61 2.47
C GLU A 324 17.46 16.24 1.89
N LEU A 325 16.98 16.18 0.64
CA LEU A 325 16.70 14.92 -0.05
C LEU A 325 17.96 14.06 -0.21
N GLU A 326 19.10 14.67 -0.56
CA GLU A 326 20.39 13.98 -0.64
C GLU A 326 20.83 13.42 0.73
N ARG A 327 20.54 14.16 1.81
CA ARG A 327 20.86 13.76 3.17
C ARG A 327 20.07 12.53 3.59
N VAL A 328 18.76 12.51 3.30
CA VAL A 328 17.90 11.35 3.53
C VAL A 328 18.36 10.17 2.68
N ARG A 329 18.57 10.37 1.37
CA ARG A 329 19.06 9.31 0.47
C ARG A 329 20.35 8.68 0.98
N SER A 330 21.31 9.50 1.39
CA SER A 330 22.61 9.04 1.91
C SER A 330 22.50 8.32 3.25
N ALA A 331 21.52 8.65 4.09
CA ALA A 331 21.32 7.97 5.37
C ALA A 331 20.79 6.53 5.22
N PHE A 332 20.18 6.23 4.06
CA PHE A 332 19.58 4.94 3.74
C PHE A 332 20.21 4.32 2.48
N ASP A 333 21.49 4.60 2.19
CA ASP A 333 22.18 4.08 1.00
C ASP A 333 22.34 2.54 1.01
N THR A 334 22.26 1.91 2.18
CA THR A 334 22.25 0.45 2.34
C THR A 334 20.85 -0.17 2.34
N ALA A 335 19.78 0.63 2.30
CA ALA A 335 18.42 0.14 2.54
C ALA A 335 17.99 -0.96 1.55
N GLU A 336 18.38 -0.88 0.28
CA GLU A 336 18.13 -1.96 -0.69
C GLU A 336 18.83 -3.27 -0.30
N THR A 337 20.09 -3.18 0.15
CA THR A 337 20.84 -4.36 0.59
C THR A 337 20.27 -4.95 1.88
N ASP A 338 19.85 -4.09 2.80
CA ASP A 338 19.23 -4.49 4.06
C ASP A 338 17.84 -5.13 3.82
N LEU A 339 17.09 -4.60 2.85
CA LEU A 339 15.83 -5.19 2.39
C LEU A 339 16.07 -6.57 1.78
N GLU A 340 16.98 -6.71 0.83
CA GLU A 340 17.31 -8.02 0.24
C GLU A 340 17.75 -9.05 1.29
N ALA A 341 18.51 -8.62 2.30
CA ALA A 341 18.93 -9.48 3.41
C ALA A 341 17.73 -9.91 4.27
N SER A 342 16.82 -8.99 4.56
CA SER A 342 15.60 -9.23 5.36
C SER A 342 14.59 -10.11 4.63
N GLU A 343 14.44 -9.92 3.32
CA GLU A 343 13.62 -10.80 2.48
C GLU A 343 14.18 -12.23 2.43
N ARG A 344 15.51 -12.36 2.27
CA ARG A 344 16.16 -13.67 2.27
C ARG A 344 16.02 -14.38 3.61
N ALA A 345 16.11 -13.65 4.73
CA ALA A 345 15.97 -14.21 6.06
C ALA A 345 14.56 -14.77 6.29
N ALA A 346 13.51 -13.98 6.04
CA ALA A 346 12.15 -14.48 6.26
C ALA A 346 11.74 -15.55 5.25
N ALA A 347 12.26 -15.52 4.01
CA ALA A 347 12.03 -16.60 3.06
C ALA A 347 12.58 -17.93 3.58
N ALA A 348 13.74 -17.91 4.24
CA ALA A 348 14.31 -19.09 4.88
C ALA A 348 13.47 -19.56 6.09
N ASP A 349 12.88 -18.64 6.84
CA ASP A 349 11.98 -18.97 7.95
C ASP A 349 10.68 -19.63 7.46
N LEU A 350 10.09 -19.12 6.37
CA LEU A 350 8.93 -19.74 5.71
C LEU A 350 9.25 -21.14 5.18
N GLU A 351 10.40 -21.35 4.54
CA GLU A 351 10.84 -22.68 4.10
C GLU A 351 10.94 -23.67 5.28
N HIS A 352 11.42 -23.21 6.43
CA HIS A 352 11.51 -24.03 7.64
C HIS A 352 10.12 -24.43 8.17
N ILE A 353 9.12 -23.55 8.08
CA ILE A 353 7.72 -23.86 8.43
C ILE A 353 7.16 -24.96 7.52
N PHE A 354 7.38 -24.87 6.20
CA PHE A 354 6.95 -25.89 5.24
C PHE A 354 7.63 -27.26 5.47
N GLU A 355 8.93 -27.28 5.74
CA GLU A 355 9.66 -28.51 6.05
C GLU A 355 9.26 -29.13 7.40
N GLY A 356 8.69 -28.33 8.30
CA GLY A 356 8.09 -28.76 9.55
C GLY A 356 6.70 -29.38 9.34
N ALA A 357 5.85 -28.74 8.55
CA ALA A 357 4.47 -29.17 8.30
C ALA A 357 4.34 -30.43 7.45
N THR A 358 5.35 -30.75 6.63
CA THR A 358 5.36 -31.93 5.73
C THR A 358 5.87 -33.22 6.39
N LYS A 359 6.37 -33.16 7.63
CA LYS A 359 6.86 -34.32 8.41
C LYS A 359 5.81 -34.77 9.41
#